data_AF-A0A958JK35-F1
#
_entry.id   AF-A0A958JK35-F1
#
_cell.length_a   1.000
_cell.length_b   1.000
_cell.length_c   1.000
_cell.angle_alpha   90.00
_cell.angle_beta   90.00
_cell.angle_gamma   90.00
#
_symmetry.space_group_name_H-M   'P 1'
#
loop_
_entity.id
_entity.type
_entity.pdbx_description
1 polymer ?
#
loop_
_entity_poly.entity_id
_entity_poly.type
_entity_poly.pdbx_seq_one_letter_code
_entity_poly.pdbx_strand_id
1 'polypeptide(L)'
;MSRQIKVCEVGPRDGLQNQPYQIPVQDKYAWIVLLCKAGISSLEVTSFVHPQAIPQLQDAETLVELLDSSLSHFSVLIPNQRGLERFLACENRDAIDEIAVFTAASETFNQKNIRCSIDESFEKSTKIVAAAQKLGKRVRGYLSTAFYCPYEGKIDLEQSLSILRRLFELGCDEVSVGDTIGLAQPQETKVLFARALEEFPAKQLAGHFHDTYGMALSNVYACLDLGISIFDSSVGGIGGCPYAPGASGNLATEDLVHMLDRMGMKTGIDLEQLIEASVFIESKTQSLPSKVFQALRQKKSFK
;
A
#
# COMPACT_ATOMS: atom_id res chain seq x y z
N MET A 1 9.57 26.95 -0.16
CA MET A 1 9.11 25.99 -1.19
C MET A 1 8.17 25.01 -0.52
N SER A 2 7.00 24.73 -1.09
CA SER A 2 6.05 23.75 -0.54
C SER A 2 6.66 22.34 -0.57
N ARG A 3 6.58 21.59 0.52
CA ARG A 3 7.08 20.21 0.61
C ARG A 3 6.22 19.29 -0.26
N GLN A 4 6.85 18.47 -1.09
CA GLN A 4 6.18 17.45 -1.91
C GLN A 4 6.02 16.16 -1.11
N ILE A 5 4.85 15.54 -1.17
CA ILE A 5 4.53 14.25 -0.56
C ILE A 5 4.12 13.27 -1.67
N LYS A 6 4.75 12.10 -1.70
CA LYS A 6 4.38 10.98 -2.57
C LYS A 6 3.28 10.18 -1.86
N VAL A 7 2.15 10.03 -2.52
CA VAL A 7 1.08 9.13 -2.08
C VAL A 7 1.15 7.87 -2.96
N CYS A 8 1.34 6.72 -2.33
CA CYS A 8 1.30 5.43 -2.98
C CYS A 8 -0.10 4.85 -2.81
N GLU A 9 -0.88 4.86 -3.89
CA GLU A 9 -2.25 4.38 -3.87
C GLU A 9 -2.27 2.84 -3.97
N VAL A 10 -2.71 2.19 -2.91
CA VAL A 10 -2.75 0.73 -2.80
C VAL A 10 -4.16 0.15 -2.99
N GLY A 11 -5.17 0.98 -3.22
CA GLY A 11 -6.57 0.58 -3.38
C GLY A 11 -6.79 -0.55 -4.39
N PRO A 12 -6.28 -0.47 -5.63
CA PRO A 12 -6.46 -1.51 -6.64
C PRO A 12 -5.93 -2.89 -6.25
N ARG A 13 -4.91 -2.97 -5.38
CA ARG A 13 -4.38 -4.22 -4.84
C ARG A 13 -4.90 -4.50 -3.45
N ASP A 14 -4.39 -3.77 -2.45
CA ASP A 14 -4.63 -4.02 -1.03
C ASP A 14 -6.07 -3.74 -0.63
N GLY A 15 -6.62 -2.63 -1.12
CA GLY A 15 -7.99 -2.25 -0.82
C GLY A 15 -9.02 -3.22 -1.41
N LEU A 16 -8.78 -3.69 -2.64
CA LEU A 16 -9.65 -4.67 -3.28
C LEU A 16 -9.52 -6.06 -2.68
N GLN A 17 -8.33 -6.47 -2.22
CA GLN A 17 -8.02 -7.84 -1.81
C GLN A 17 -9.10 -8.53 -0.94
N ASN A 18 -9.74 -7.79 -0.03
CA ASN A 18 -10.73 -8.31 0.91
C ASN A 18 -12.18 -7.85 0.63
N GLN A 19 -12.48 -7.42 -0.60
CA GLN A 19 -13.83 -7.00 -0.97
C GLN A 19 -14.78 -8.19 -1.14
N PRO A 20 -16.04 -8.08 -0.65
CA PRO A 20 -17.01 -9.16 -0.75
C PRO A 20 -17.57 -9.34 -2.16
N TYR A 21 -17.42 -8.35 -3.04
CA TYR A 21 -17.93 -8.36 -4.40
C TYR A 21 -16.78 -8.55 -5.39
N GLN A 22 -16.94 -9.52 -6.31
CA GLN A 22 -16.01 -9.69 -7.41
C GLN A 22 -16.11 -8.49 -8.35
N ILE A 23 -15.00 -7.78 -8.55
CA ILE A 23 -14.94 -6.65 -9.47
C ILE A 23 -14.34 -7.14 -10.80
N PRO A 24 -15.03 -6.94 -11.94
CA PRO A 24 -14.49 -7.27 -13.26
C PRO A 24 -13.18 -6.53 -13.57
N VAL A 25 -12.27 -7.18 -14.30
CA VAL A 25 -10.97 -6.60 -14.68
C VAL A 25 -11.11 -5.28 -15.43
N GLN A 26 -12.16 -5.12 -16.26
CA GLN A 26 -12.42 -3.89 -16.99
C GLN A 26 -12.79 -2.74 -16.05
N ASP A 27 -13.53 -3.02 -14.99
CA ASP A 27 -13.88 -2.03 -13.96
C ASP A 27 -12.62 -1.65 -13.15
N LYS A 28 -11.74 -2.61 -12.83
CA LYS A 28 -10.44 -2.33 -12.18
C LYS A 28 -9.57 -1.42 -13.04
N TYR A 29 -9.45 -1.73 -14.33
CA TYR A 29 -8.67 -0.90 -15.25
C TYR A 29 -9.28 0.49 -15.42
N ALA A 30 -10.61 0.59 -15.59
CA ALA A 30 -11.30 1.88 -15.66
C ALA A 30 -11.05 2.72 -14.39
N TRP A 31 -11.07 2.08 -13.23
CA TRP A 31 -10.75 2.74 -11.96
C TRP A 31 -9.30 3.24 -11.92
N ILE A 32 -8.32 2.41 -12.29
CA ILE A 32 -6.91 2.82 -12.40
C ILE A 32 -6.75 4.05 -13.30
N VAL A 33 -7.43 4.08 -14.45
CA VAL A 33 -7.39 5.25 -15.35
C VAL A 33 -7.96 6.51 -14.68
N LEU A 34 -9.04 6.40 -13.89
CA LEU A 34 -9.58 7.53 -13.13
C LEU A 34 -8.60 8.01 -12.05
N LEU A 35 -7.93 7.09 -11.36
CA LEU A 35 -6.90 7.40 -10.36
C LEU A 35 -5.71 8.14 -11.00
N CYS A 36 -5.23 7.70 -12.16
CA CYS A 36 -4.18 8.39 -12.90
C CYS A 36 -4.61 9.81 -13.33
N LYS A 37 -5.86 9.97 -13.80
CA LYS A 37 -6.41 11.29 -14.17
C LYS A 37 -6.49 12.24 -12.98
N ALA A 38 -6.80 11.71 -11.80
CA ALA A 38 -6.74 12.48 -10.55
C ALA A 38 -5.31 12.87 -10.13
N GLY A 39 -4.27 12.48 -10.86
CA GLY A 39 -2.88 12.86 -10.59
C GLY A 39 -2.14 11.87 -9.69
N ILE A 40 -2.68 10.68 -9.44
CA ILE A 40 -1.96 9.63 -8.72
C ILE A 40 -0.82 9.10 -9.58
N SER A 41 0.42 9.36 -9.14
CA SER A 41 1.63 9.01 -9.87
C SER A 41 2.33 7.73 -9.39
N SER A 42 1.75 7.02 -8.42
CA SER A 42 2.28 5.76 -7.86
C SER A 42 1.12 4.86 -7.47
N LEU A 43 0.94 3.74 -8.17
CA LEU A 43 -0.21 2.86 -8.05
C LEU A 43 0.21 1.40 -7.92
N GLU A 44 -0.21 0.75 -6.84
CA GLU A 44 -0.07 -0.70 -6.71
C GLU A 44 -1.31 -1.38 -7.30
N VAL A 45 -1.15 -1.92 -8.50
CA VAL A 45 -2.29 -2.24 -9.38
C VAL A 45 -2.86 -3.65 -9.15
N THR A 46 -2.04 -4.61 -8.73
CA THR A 46 -2.49 -5.98 -8.47
C THR A 46 -1.44 -6.82 -7.71
N SER A 47 -1.76 -8.08 -7.44
CA SER A 47 -0.83 -9.06 -6.89
C SER A 47 -0.88 -10.39 -7.63
N PHE A 48 0.29 -10.99 -7.85
CA PHE A 48 0.46 -12.34 -8.37
C PHE A 48 0.35 -13.42 -7.28
N VAL A 49 -0.57 -13.22 -6.32
CA VAL A 49 -0.99 -14.23 -5.34
C VAL A 49 -1.71 -15.39 -6.01
N HIS A 50 -1.78 -16.52 -5.30
CA HIS A 50 -2.50 -17.68 -5.79
C HIS A 50 -3.99 -17.33 -6.00
N PRO A 51 -4.57 -17.53 -7.20
CA PRO A 51 -5.95 -17.12 -7.51
C PRO A 51 -7.00 -17.65 -6.54
N GLN A 52 -6.82 -18.85 -6.01
CA GLN A 52 -7.75 -19.42 -5.01
C GLN A 52 -7.58 -18.84 -3.60
N ALA A 53 -6.39 -18.29 -3.28
CA ALA A 53 -6.16 -17.69 -1.98
C ALA A 53 -6.83 -16.31 -1.91
N ILE A 54 -6.73 -15.53 -2.99
CA ILE A 54 -7.35 -14.22 -3.13
C ILE A 54 -8.07 -14.15 -4.50
N PRO A 55 -9.33 -14.61 -4.59
CA PRO A 55 -10.10 -14.60 -5.85
C PRO A 55 -10.25 -13.21 -6.46
N GLN A 56 -10.23 -12.16 -5.63
CA GLN A 56 -10.34 -10.80 -6.11
C GLN A 56 -9.18 -10.41 -7.04
N LEU A 57 -7.99 -11.00 -6.90
CA LEU A 57 -6.79 -10.66 -7.69
C LEU A 57 -6.43 -11.76 -8.71
N GLN A 58 -7.37 -12.66 -9.02
CA GLN A 58 -7.13 -13.77 -9.94
C GLN A 58 -6.84 -13.34 -11.39
N ASP A 59 -7.24 -12.12 -11.75
CA ASP A 59 -7.13 -11.52 -13.08
C ASP A 59 -5.90 -10.62 -13.23
N ALA A 60 -4.87 -10.84 -12.41
CA ALA A 60 -3.63 -10.05 -12.41
C ALA A 60 -2.95 -9.97 -13.79
N GLU A 61 -2.81 -11.09 -14.48
CA GLU A 61 -2.23 -11.14 -15.84
C GLU A 61 -3.04 -10.27 -16.80
N THR A 62 -4.35 -10.51 -16.87
CA THR A 62 -5.24 -9.74 -17.75
C THR A 62 -5.20 -8.25 -17.45
N LEU A 63 -5.10 -7.86 -16.17
CA LEU A 63 -4.99 -6.46 -15.80
C LEU A 63 -3.67 -5.85 -16.28
N VAL A 64 -2.54 -6.56 -16.11
CA VAL A 64 -1.23 -6.11 -16.60
C VAL A 64 -1.24 -5.91 -18.12
N GLU A 65 -1.88 -6.79 -18.89
CA GLU A 65 -1.99 -6.64 -20.35
C GLU A 65 -2.80 -5.40 -20.78
N LEU A 66 -3.64 -4.85 -19.91
CA LEU A 66 -4.44 -3.65 -20.20
C LEU A 66 -3.71 -2.34 -19.86
N LEU A 67 -2.62 -2.38 -19.08
CA LEU A 67 -1.98 -1.17 -18.58
C LEU A 67 -1.30 -0.35 -19.69
N ASP A 68 -1.51 0.96 -19.63
CA ASP A 68 -0.74 1.94 -20.40
C ASP A 68 0.35 2.53 -19.49
N SER A 69 1.60 2.14 -19.74
CA SER A 69 2.77 2.52 -18.95
C SER A 69 3.05 4.03 -18.91
N SER A 70 2.42 4.82 -19.78
CA SER A 70 2.56 6.28 -19.77
C SER A 70 1.72 6.98 -18.70
N LEU A 71 0.77 6.26 -18.07
CA LEU A 71 -0.21 6.87 -17.17
C LEU A 71 0.32 7.12 -15.75
N SER A 72 1.13 6.22 -15.20
CA SER A 72 1.59 6.29 -13.80
C SER A 72 2.79 5.35 -13.58
N HIS A 73 3.39 5.45 -12.40
CA HIS A 73 4.34 4.45 -11.92
C HIS A 73 3.57 3.26 -11.34
N PHE A 74 3.65 2.10 -11.99
CA PHE A 74 2.89 0.92 -11.58
C PHE A 74 3.74 -0.07 -10.81
N SER A 75 3.18 -0.57 -9.71
CA SER A 75 3.77 -1.63 -8.92
C SER A 75 2.85 -2.84 -8.78
N VAL A 76 3.44 -4.02 -8.63
CA VAL A 76 2.71 -5.28 -8.38
C VAL A 76 3.34 -6.05 -7.23
N LEU A 77 2.51 -6.70 -6.43
CA LEU A 77 2.98 -7.56 -5.33
C LEU A 77 3.23 -8.99 -5.83
N ILE A 78 4.45 -9.49 -5.65
CA ILE A 78 4.83 -10.86 -6.00
C ILE A 78 5.19 -11.63 -4.70
N PRO A 79 4.34 -12.56 -4.25
CA PRO A 79 4.54 -13.22 -2.95
C PRO A 79 5.49 -14.43 -2.99
N ASN A 80 5.70 -15.03 -4.17
CA ASN A 80 6.44 -16.28 -4.30
C ASN A 80 6.91 -16.54 -5.74
N GLN A 81 7.71 -17.61 -5.90
CA GLN A 81 8.28 -18.04 -7.18
C GLN A 81 7.22 -18.30 -8.27
N ARG A 82 6.07 -18.90 -7.93
CA ARG A 82 5.00 -19.16 -8.91
C ARG A 82 4.32 -17.86 -9.37
N GLY A 83 4.18 -16.89 -8.46
CA GLY A 83 3.75 -15.54 -8.81
C GLY A 83 4.74 -14.85 -9.75
N LEU A 84 6.04 -15.01 -9.50
CA LEU A 84 7.10 -14.50 -10.37
C LEU A 84 7.03 -15.13 -11.77
N GLU A 85 6.85 -16.45 -11.87
CA GLU A 85 6.71 -17.14 -13.17
C GLU A 85 5.51 -16.63 -13.97
N ARG A 86 4.37 -16.40 -13.32
CA ARG A 86 3.17 -15.82 -13.94
C ARG A 86 3.42 -14.39 -14.41
N PHE A 87 4.09 -13.57 -13.60
CA PHE A 87 4.46 -12.21 -13.97
C PHE A 87 5.42 -12.18 -15.17
N LEU A 88 6.43 -13.05 -15.18
CA LEU A 88 7.39 -13.16 -16.28
C LEU A 88 6.74 -13.61 -17.60
N ALA A 89 5.63 -14.34 -17.52
CA ALA A 89 4.86 -14.79 -18.68
C ALA A 89 3.95 -13.69 -19.28
N CYS A 90 3.74 -12.57 -18.58
CA CYS A 90 2.97 -11.44 -19.12
C CYS A 90 3.77 -10.73 -20.23
N GLU A 91 3.12 -10.41 -21.34
CA GLU A 91 3.72 -9.70 -22.47
C GLU A 91 3.95 -8.23 -22.11
N ASN A 92 2.95 -7.58 -21.51
CA ASN A 92 3.03 -6.18 -21.07
C ASN A 92 3.67 -5.99 -19.68
N ARG A 93 4.50 -6.93 -19.21
CA ARG A 93 5.20 -6.80 -17.91
C ARG A 93 6.14 -5.59 -17.82
N ASP A 94 6.52 -5.01 -18.96
CA ASP A 94 7.36 -3.81 -19.02
C ASP A 94 6.58 -2.54 -18.65
N ALA A 95 5.24 -2.60 -18.60
CA ALA A 95 4.42 -1.54 -18.02
C ALA A 95 4.50 -1.46 -16.49
N ILE A 96 5.10 -2.46 -15.83
CA ILE A 96 5.31 -2.46 -14.38
C ILE A 96 6.71 -1.95 -14.08
N ASP A 97 6.81 -0.88 -13.30
CA ASP A 97 8.07 -0.24 -12.92
C ASP A 97 8.69 -0.82 -11.65
N GLU A 98 7.85 -1.33 -10.74
CA GLU A 98 8.25 -1.72 -9.40
C GLU A 98 7.62 -3.05 -8.97
N ILE A 99 8.40 -3.91 -8.32
CA ILE A 99 7.94 -5.17 -7.74
C ILE A 99 7.97 -5.05 -6.23
N ALA A 100 6.83 -5.34 -5.60
CA ALA A 100 6.71 -5.41 -4.17
C ALA A 100 6.92 -6.84 -3.64
N VAL A 101 7.68 -6.94 -2.54
CA VAL A 101 7.79 -8.11 -1.67
C VAL A 101 7.35 -7.71 -0.26
N PHE A 102 7.01 -8.69 0.57
CA PHE A 102 6.55 -8.40 1.93
C PHE A 102 6.99 -9.47 2.92
N THR A 103 7.10 -9.04 4.17
CA THR A 103 7.33 -9.88 5.34
C THR A 103 6.62 -9.25 6.54
N ALA A 104 6.87 -9.76 7.74
CA ALA A 104 6.34 -9.24 8.98
C ALA A 104 7.42 -9.22 10.07
N ALA A 105 7.23 -8.35 11.08
CA ALA A 105 8.05 -8.37 12.28
C ALA A 105 7.69 -9.51 13.24
N SER A 106 6.53 -10.16 13.05
CA SER A 106 6.01 -11.24 13.90
C SER A 106 6.04 -12.60 13.20
N GLU A 107 6.62 -13.62 13.87
CA GLU A 107 6.68 -14.99 13.37
C GLU A 107 5.29 -15.63 13.27
N THR A 108 4.46 -15.48 14.31
CA THR A 108 3.10 -16.02 14.29
C THR A 108 2.25 -15.38 13.19
N PHE A 109 2.43 -14.07 12.95
CA PHE A 109 1.73 -13.40 11.86
C PHE A 109 2.19 -13.96 10.51
N ASN A 110 3.50 -14.08 10.29
CA ASN A 110 4.03 -14.58 9.02
C ASN A 110 3.58 -16.02 8.75
N GLN A 111 3.64 -16.88 9.77
CA GLN A 111 3.20 -18.27 9.68
C GLN A 111 1.70 -18.38 9.38
N LYS A 112 0.86 -17.53 9.97
CA LYS A 112 -0.59 -17.56 9.70
C LYS A 112 -0.97 -16.93 8.36
N ASN A 113 -0.26 -15.88 7.95
CA ASN A 113 -0.58 -15.12 6.74
C ASN A 113 -0.03 -15.80 5.48
N ILE A 114 1.21 -16.28 5.50
CA ILE A 114 1.90 -16.84 4.32
C ILE A 114 2.49 -18.24 4.52
N ARG A 115 2.21 -18.89 5.67
CA ARG A 115 2.61 -20.27 5.97
C ARG A 115 4.12 -20.50 5.92
N CYS A 116 4.90 -19.53 6.36
CA CYS A 116 6.34 -19.66 6.52
C CYS A 116 6.88 -18.73 7.60
N SER A 117 8.07 -19.04 8.09
CA SER A 117 8.80 -18.18 9.03
C SER A 117 9.25 -16.87 8.37
N ILE A 118 9.71 -15.91 9.17
CA ILE A 118 10.34 -14.69 8.66
C ILE A 118 11.52 -15.05 7.76
N ASP A 119 12.41 -15.94 8.21
CA ASP A 119 13.60 -16.34 7.44
C ASP A 119 13.25 -16.98 6.10
N GLU A 120 12.29 -17.90 6.09
CA GLU A 120 11.80 -18.51 4.85
C GLU A 120 11.18 -17.47 3.89
N SER A 121 10.58 -16.40 4.42
CA SER A 121 10.06 -15.30 3.58
C SER A 121 11.17 -14.47 2.92
N PHE A 122 12.30 -14.28 3.60
CA PHE A 122 13.49 -13.65 3.01
C PHE A 122 14.14 -14.53 1.94
N GLU A 123 14.24 -15.84 2.18
CA GLU A 123 14.75 -16.79 1.18
C GLU A 123 13.91 -16.79 -0.10
N LYS A 124 12.58 -16.78 0.04
CA LYS A 124 11.65 -16.65 -1.09
C LYS A 124 11.82 -15.32 -1.81
N SER A 125 11.90 -14.22 -1.06
CA SER A 125 12.04 -12.88 -1.63
C SER A 125 13.36 -12.68 -2.38
N THR A 126 14.44 -13.37 -1.98
CA THR A 126 15.76 -13.28 -2.64
C THR A 126 15.69 -13.53 -4.15
N LYS A 127 14.94 -14.55 -4.58
CA LYS A 127 14.79 -14.87 -6.01
C LYS A 127 13.98 -13.81 -6.76
N ILE A 128 12.97 -13.26 -6.11
CA ILE A 128 12.08 -12.23 -6.67
C ILE A 128 12.84 -10.93 -6.84
N VAL A 129 13.60 -10.50 -5.82
CA VAL A 129 14.42 -9.30 -5.87
C VAL A 129 15.51 -9.42 -6.93
N ALA A 130 16.20 -10.56 -7.00
CA ALA A 130 17.19 -10.79 -8.06
C ALA A 130 16.59 -10.75 -9.47
N ALA A 131 15.36 -11.23 -9.65
CA ALA A 131 14.66 -11.15 -10.93
C ALA A 131 14.24 -9.70 -11.26
N ALA A 132 13.70 -8.96 -10.29
CA ALA A 132 13.35 -7.55 -10.43
C ALA A 132 14.55 -6.71 -10.88
N GLN A 133 15.70 -6.88 -10.21
CA GLN A 133 16.95 -6.19 -10.54
C GLN A 133 17.45 -6.54 -11.95
N LYS A 134 17.37 -7.80 -12.38
CA LYS A 134 17.72 -8.22 -13.75
C LYS A 134 16.82 -7.59 -14.81
N LEU A 135 15.56 -7.33 -14.47
CA LEU A 135 14.60 -6.63 -15.33
C LEU A 135 14.74 -5.10 -15.26
N GLY A 136 15.64 -4.57 -14.43
CA GLY A 136 15.78 -3.13 -14.21
C GLY A 136 14.59 -2.50 -13.48
N LYS A 137 13.80 -3.30 -12.77
CA LYS A 137 12.62 -2.86 -12.01
C LYS A 137 13.02 -2.51 -10.58
N ARG A 138 12.36 -1.49 -10.01
CA ARG A 138 12.52 -1.14 -8.60
C ARG A 138 11.95 -2.23 -7.70
N VAL A 139 12.42 -2.28 -6.46
CA VAL A 139 11.94 -3.20 -5.44
C VAL A 139 11.43 -2.45 -4.24
N ARG A 140 10.17 -2.71 -3.88
CA ARG A 140 9.55 -2.20 -2.66
C ARG A 140 9.37 -3.30 -1.64
N GLY A 141 9.83 -3.09 -0.41
CA GLY A 141 9.59 -3.98 0.71
C GLY A 141 8.42 -3.51 1.56
N TYR A 142 7.55 -4.43 1.99
CA TYR A 142 6.55 -4.14 3.03
C TYR A 142 6.91 -4.86 4.33
N LEU A 143 6.99 -4.09 5.42
CA LEU A 143 7.13 -4.59 6.78
C LEU A 143 5.78 -4.57 7.49
N SER A 144 5.13 -5.74 7.60
CA SER A 144 3.87 -5.87 8.34
C SER A 144 4.11 -5.93 9.85
N THR A 145 3.09 -5.58 10.63
CA THR A 145 3.08 -5.65 12.11
C THR A 145 4.26 -4.93 12.76
N ALA A 146 4.70 -3.79 12.22
CA ALA A 146 5.89 -3.10 12.71
C ALA A 146 5.76 -2.57 14.15
N PHE A 147 4.53 -2.45 14.65
CA PHE A 147 4.20 -1.91 15.98
C PHE A 147 3.49 -2.95 16.85
N TYR A 148 2.45 -3.57 16.27
CA TYR A 148 1.63 -4.56 16.95
C TYR A 148 1.28 -5.70 15.99
N CYS A 149 1.28 -6.90 16.55
CA CYS A 149 0.77 -8.12 15.93
C CYS A 149 -0.55 -8.52 16.61
N PRO A 150 -1.58 -8.93 15.84
CA PRO A 150 -2.84 -9.40 16.40
C PRO A 150 -2.73 -10.70 17.21
N TYR A 151 -1.59 -11.39 17.16
CA TYR A 151 -1.34 -12.65 17.85
C TYR A 151 -0.32 -12.54 18.97
N GLU A 152 0.75 -11.77 18.77
CA GLU A 152 1.87 -11.64 19.71
C GLU A 152 1.81 -10.35 20.53
N GLY A 153 0.90 -9.42 20.19
CA GLY A 153 0.78 -8.13 20.86
C GLY A 153 1.83 -7.14 20.40
N LYS A 154 2.40 -6.38 21.33
CA LYS A 154 3.37 -5.32 21.02
C LYS A 154 4.66 -5.92 20.47
N ILE A 155 5.14 -5.39 19.34
CA ILE A 155 6.39 -5.79 18.72
C ILE A 155 7.53 -4.95 19.26
N ASP A 156 8.65 -5.61 19.54
CA ASP A 156 9.86 -4.94 19.99
C ASP A 156 10.41 -4.03 18.89
N LEU A 157 10.88 -2.84 19.28
CA LEU A 157 11.40 -1.86 18.35
C LEU A 157 12.62 -2.39 17.57
N GLU A 158 13.55 -3.08 18.23
CA GLU A 158 14.73 -3.63 17.57
C GLU A 158 14.38 -4.79 16.64
N GLN A 159 13.30 -5.53 16.90
CA GLN A 159 12.79 -6.50 15.95
C GLN A 159 12.39 -5.82 14.63
N SER A 160 11.61 -4.74 14.69
CA SER A 160 11.22 -4.00 13.48
C SER A 160 12.42 -3.38 12.76
N LEU A 161 13.38 -2.80 13.48
CA LEU A 161 14.61 -2.26 12.90
C LEU A 161 15.49 -3.36 12.27
N SER A 162 15.58 -4.53 12.89
CA SER A 162 16.29 -5.69 12.34
C SER A 162 15.69 -6.14 11.00
N ILE A 163 14.36 -6.22 10.90
CA ILE A 163 13.70 -6.58 9.64
C ILE A 163 13.88 -5.48 8.57
N LEU A 164 13.88 -4.20 8.95
CA LEU A 164 14.20 -3.11 8.03
C LEU A 164 15.61 -3.26 7.43
N ARG A 165 16.63 -3.51 8.26
CA ARG A 165 18.01 -3.78 7.79
C ARG A 165 18.04 -4.90 6.78
N ARG A 166 17.41 -6.05 7.11
CA ARG A 166 17.35 -7.21 6.22
C ARG A 166 16.66 -6.91 4.89
N LEU A 167 15.59 -6.10 4.87
CA LEU A 167 14.90 -5.70 3.63
C LEU A 167 15.79 -4.81 2.74
N PHE A 168 16.53 -3.88 3.33
CA PHE A 168 17.48 -3.07 2.57
C PHE A 168 18.70 -3.89 2.09
N GLU A 169 19.24 -4.78 2.93
CA GLU A 169 20.30 -5.72 2.56
C GLU A 169 19.89 -6.68 1.44
N LEU A 170 18.60 -7.07 1.41
CA LEU A 170 18.03 -7.87 0.32
C LEU A 170 18.05 -7.13 -1.02
N GLY A 171 18.05 -5.79 -1.00
CA GLY A 171 18.08 -4.93 -2.18
C GLY A 171 16.77 -4.17 -2.45
N CYS A 172 15.94 -3.93 -1.43
CA CYS A 172 14.79 -3.02 -1.57
C CYS A 172 15.25 -1.57 -1.73
N ASP A 173 14.68 -0.85 -2.69
CA ASP A 173 14.94 0.58 -2.92
C ASP A 173 14.17 1.47 -1.93
N GLU A 174 12.99 1.01 -1.52
CA GLU A 174 12.06 1.66 -0.60
C GLU A 174 11.42 0.60 0.30
N VAL A 175 11.21 0.90 1.59
CA VAL A 175 10.49 0.02 2.52
C VAL A 175 9.34 0.77 3.16
N SER A 176 8.13 0.21 3.03
CA SER A 176 6.91 0.70 3.67
C SER A 176 6.69 0.01 5.02
N VAL A 177 6.64 0.81 6.08
CA VAL A 177 6.49 0.37 7.47
C VAL A 177 5.01 0.35 7.84
N GLY A 178 4.47 -0.85 8.04
CA GLY A 178 3.06 -1.11 8.25
C GLY A 178 2.62 -1.17 9.72
N ASP A 179 1.70 -0.29 10.10
CA ASP A 179 0.79 -0.51 11.23
C ASP A 179 -0.44 -1.30 10.75
N THR A 180 -0.24 -2.60 10.53
CA THR A 180 -1.19 -3.52 9.88
C THR A 180 -2.55 -3.64 10.58
N ILE A 181 -2.62 -3.29 11.87
CA ILE A 181 -3.88 -3.36 12.65
C ILE A 181 -4.32 -2.00 13.20
N GLY A 182 -3.62 -0.92 12.84
CA GLY A 182 -4.00 0.46 13.16
C GLY A 182 -3.92 0.82 14.64
N LEU A 183 -3.09 0.12 15.43
CA LEU A 183 -3.00 0.26 16.88
C LEU A 183 -1.89 1.21 17.34
N ALA A 184 -0.95 1.55 16.46
CA ALA A 184 0.15 2.43 16.81
C ALA A 184 -0.38 3.84 17.09
N GLN A 185 0.17 4.47 18.14
CA GLN A 185 -0.08 5.88 18.41
C GLN A 185 1.11 6.75 17.96
N PRO A 186 0.91 8.08 17.78
CA PRO A 186 1.87 8.95 17.10
C PRO A 186 3.28 8.98 17.71
N GLN A 187 3.42 8.85 19.03
CA GLN A 187 4.72 8.80 19.70
C GLN A 187 5.47 7.49 19.41
N GLU A 188 4.78 6.35 19.29
CA GLU A 188 5.39 5.08 18.86
C GLU A 188 5.87 5.16 17.43
N THR A 189 5.04 5.71 16.54
CA THR A 189 5.42 5.98 15.15
C THR A 189 6.65 6.88 15.08
N LYS A 190 6.66 7.98 15.84
CA LYS A 190 7.79 8.92 15.89
C LYS A 190 9.08 8.23 16.37
N VAL A 191 9.00 7.40 17.41
CA VAL A 191 10.17 6.67 17.93
C VAL A 191 10.72 5.70 16.88
N LEU A 192 9.88 4.87 16.26
CA LEU A 192 10.34 3.89 15.27
C LEU A 192 10.99 4.58 14.06
N PHE A 193 10.32 5.57 13.47
CA PHE A 193 10.86 6.28 12.31
C PHE A 193 12.10 7.10 12.63
N ALA A 194 12.18 7.74 13.81
CA ALA A 194 13.39 8.46 14.21
C ALA A 194 14.59 7.52 14.32
N ARG A 195 14.41 6.32 14.88
CA ARG A 195 15.46 5.30 14.95
C ARG A 195 15.83 4.76 13.57
N ALA A 196 14.85 4.49 12.71
CA ALA A 196 15.12 4.06 11.33
C ALA A 196 15.90 5.12 10.53
N LEU A 197 15.65 6.40 10.76
CA LEU A 197 16.34 7.52 10.10
C LEU A 197 17.81 7.67 10.50
N GLU A 198 18.27 7.02 11.58
CA GLU A 198 19.69 6.95 11.91
C GLU A 198 20.46 6.01 10.99
N GLU A 199 19.77 5.06 10.35
CA GLU A 199 20.36 4.02 9.51
C GLU A 199 20.02 4.21 8.03
N PHE A 200 18.83 4.76 7.72
CA PHE A 200 18.29 4.83 6.36
C PHE A 200 17.86 6.26 5.97
N PRO A 201 18.09 6.68 4.71
CA PRO A 201 17.57 7.94 4.19
C PRO A 201 16.03 8.01 4.22
N ALA A 202 15.48 9.16 4.61
CA ALA A 202 14.03 9.41 4.65
C ALA A 202 13.31 9.10 3.32
N LYS A 203 13.97 9.32 2.18
CA LYS A 203 13.43 9.05 0.84
C LYS A 203 13.23 7.56 0.52
N GLN A 204 13.74 6.66 1.36
CA GLN A 204 13.61 5.20 1.21
C GLN A 204 12.64 4.60 2.23
N LEU A 205 12.07 5.41 3.12
CA LEU A 205 11.12 4.98 4.13
C LEU A 205 9.73 5.53 3.80
N ALA A 206 8.73 4.63 3.78
CA ALA A 206 7.33 4.97 3.62
C ALA A 206 6.53 4.54 4.86
N GLY A 207 5.43 5.23 5.14
CA GLY A 207 4.49 4.87 6.19
C GLY A 207 3.20 4.27 5.64
N HIS A 208 2.79 3.13 6.18
CA HIS A 208 1.52 2.48 5.86
C HIS A 208 0.71 2.31 7.13
N PHE A 209 -0.25 3.20 7.36
CA PHE A 209 -1.01 3.24 8.61
C PHE A 209 -2.47 2.91 8.36
N HIS A 210 -2.94 1.81 8.94
CA HIS A 210 -4.36 1.51 8.95
C HIS A 210 -5.10 2.44 9.91
N ASP A 211 -6.32 2.84 9.55
CA ASP A 211 -7.13 3.78 10.33
C ASP A 211 -8.14 3.08 11.24
N THR A 212 -7.86 1.83 11.59
CA THR A 212 -8.78 0.96 12.36
C THR A 212 -9.22 1.59 13.69
N TYR A 213 -8.31 2.30 14.36
CA TYR A 213 -8.57 3.00 15.61
C TYR A 213 -8.51 4.54 15.47
N GLY A 214 -8.62 5.06 14.24
CA GLY A 214 -8.63 6.51 13.99
C GLY A 214 -7.27 7.21 14.19
N MET A 215 -6.16 6.46 14.16
CA MET A 215 -4.82 6.96 14.43
C MET A 215 -4.01 7.27 13.16
N ALA A 216 -4.47 6.89 11.96
CA ALA A 216 -3.61 6.89 10.79
C ALA A 216 -3.12 8.28 10.39
N LEU A 217 -4.00 9.29 10.32
CA LEU A 217 -3.60 10.67 10.01
C LEU A 217 -2.66 11.26 11.07
N SER A 218 -2.88 10.92 12.34
CA SER A 218 -2.01 11.36 13.44
C SER A 218 -0.61 10.74 13.34
N ASN A 219 -0.53 9.48 12.91
CA ASN A 219 0.73 8.78 12.65
C ASN A 219 1.45 9.35 11.42
N VAL A 220 0.71 9.68 10.34
CA VAL A 220 1.26 10.43 9.20
C VAL A 220 1.84 11.76 9.67
N TYR A 221 1.11 12.54 10.47
CA TYR A 221 1.59 13.82 10.99
C TYR A 221 2.89 13.67 11.79
N ALA A 222 3.00 12.65 12.65
CA ALA A 222 4.23 12.36 13.37
C ALA A 222 5.42 12.02 12.45
N CYS A 223 5.18 11.31 11.35
CA CYS A 223 6.18 11.05 10.32
C CYS A 223 6.58 12.30 9.53
N LEU A 224 5.61 13.19 9.23
CA LEU A 224 5.88 14.44 8.53
C LEU A 224 6.91 15.29 9.30
N ASP A 225 6.78 15.41 10.63
CA ASP A 225 7.74 16.13 11.48
C ASP A 225 9.19 15.60 11.37
N LEU A 226 9.35 14.32 11.05
CA LEU A 226 10.66 13.67 10.89
C LEU A 226 11.25 13.75 9.49
N GLY A 227 10.55 14.37 8.54
CA GLY A 227 11.02 14.46 7.15
C GLY A 227 10.55 13.33 6.23
N ILE A 228 9.74 12.38 6.71
CA ILE A 228 9.14 11.33 5.87
C ILE A 228 8.14 11.93 4.89
N SER A 229 8.21 11.53 3.62
CA SER A 229 7.42 12.13 2.54
C SER A 229 6.74 11.12 1.63
N ILE A 230 6.62 9.87 2.06
CA ILE A 230 6.02 8.78 1.29
C ILE A 230 5.03 8.05 2.19
N PHE A 231 3.77 7.99 1.76
CA PHE A 231 2.71 7.34 2.53
C PHE A 231 1.83 6.50 1.63
N ASP A 232 1.45 5.33 2.14
CA ASP A 232 0.47 4.48 1.50
C ASP A 232 -0.93 4.88 1.96
N SER A 233 -1.87 4.89 1.03
CA SER A 233 -3.28 5.10 1.31
C SER A 233 -4.12 4.39 0.26
N SER A 234 -5.41 4.27 0.56
CA SER A 234 -6.38 3.58 -0.30
C SER A 234 -7.58 4.48 -0.53
N VAL A 235 -7.98 4.69 -1.79
CA VAL A 235 -9.15 5.53 -2.12
C VAL A 235 -10.41 5.06 -1.39
N GLY A 236 -11.13 6.00 -0.80
CA GLY A 236 -12.30 5.75 0.02
C GLY A 236 -12.00 5.16 1.40
N GLY A 237 -10.73 4.87 1.71
CA GLY A 237 -10.35 3.99 2.82
C GLY A 237 -10.74 2.54 2.54
N ILE A 238 -10.80 2.14 1.27
CA ILE A 238 -11.19 0.78 0.91
C ILE A 238 -10.12 -0.21 1.37
N GLY A 239 -10.56 -1.31 1.95
CA GLY A 239 -9.70 -2.30 2.56
C GLY A 239 -10.26 -2.73 3.91
N GLY A 240 -9.47 -3.51 4.62
CA GLY A 240 -9.88 -4.11 5.87
C GLY A 240 -8.95 -5.25 6.20
N CYS A 241 -8.72 -5.47 7.49
CA CYS A 241 -7.97 -6.62 7.95
C CYS A 241 -8.96 -7.77 8.19
N PRO A 242 -8.84 -8.92 7.49
CA PRO A 242 -9.71 -10.08 7.75
C PRO A 242 -9.59 -10.59 9.19
N TYR A 243 -8.51 -10.21 9.88
CA TYR A 243 -8.24 -10.56 11.27
C TYR A 243 -8.77 -9.52 12.29
N ALA A 244 -9.32 -8.39 11.82
CA ALA A 244 -9.98 -7.39 12.67
C ALA A 244 -11.39 -7.07 12.11
N PRO A 245 -12.40 -7.90 12.45
CA PRO A 245 -13.78 -7.69 12.01
C PRO A 245 -14.29 -6.29 12.39
N GLY A 246 -14.70 -5.49 11.40
CA GLY A 246 -15.23 -4.13 11.60
C GLY A 246 -14.19 -3.01 11.50
N ALA A 247 -12.91 -3.31 11.25
CA ALA A 247 -11.87 -2.33 11.02
C ALA A 247 -12.05 -1.60 9.68
N SER A 248 -11.93 -0.26 9.68
CA SER A 248 -11.90 0.61 8.49
C SER A 248 -10.75 0.30 7.52
N GLY A 249 -9.74 -0.48 7.94
CA GLY A 249 -8.65 -0.90 7.07
C GLY A 249 -7.66 0.23 6.80
N ASN A 250 -7.41 0.52 5.53
CA ASN A 250 -6.44 1.51 5.07
C ASN A 250 -6.83 2.95 5.41
N LEU A 251 -5.82 3.83 5.53
CA LEU A 251 -6.05 5.27 5.51
C LEU A 251 -6.66 5.70 4.16
N ALA A 252 -7.74 6.47 4.21
CA ALA A 252 -8.36 7.04 3.02
C ALA A 252 -7.47 8.07 2.32
N THR A 253 -7.27 7.89 1.01
CA THR A 253 -6.47 8.80 0.19
C THR A 253 -7.03 10.22 0.17
N GLU A 254 -8.36 10.39 0.14
CA GLU A 254 -9.02 11.68 0.20
C GLU A 254 -8.77 12.40 1.52
N ASP A 255 -8.79 11.66 2.63
CA ASP A 255 -8.57 12.21 3.97
C ASP A 255 -7.11 12.65 4.14
N LEU A 256 -6.17 11.85 3.61
CA LEU A 256 -4.74 12.19 3.55
C LEU A 256 -4.48 13.43 2.69
N VAL A 257 -4.94 13.43 1.43
CA VAL A 257 -4.73 14.54 0.49
C VAL A 257 -5.35 15.82 1.04
N HIS A 258 -6.56 15.75 1.59
CA HIS A 258 -7.19 16.90 2.22
C HIS A 258 -6.35 17.47 3.36
N MET A 259 -5.86 16.64 4.28
CA MET A 259 -5.00 17.10 5.38
C MET A 259 -3.73 17.79 4.83
N LEU A 260 -3.05 17.15 3.88
CA LEU A 260 -1.81 17.66 3.28
C LEU A 260 -2.02 19.00 2.56
N ASP A 261 -3.08 19.13 1.78
CA ASP A 261 -3.44 20.36 1.08
C ASP A 261 -3.74 21.50 2.07
N ARG A 262 -4.48 21.20 3.15
CA ARG A 262 -4.78 22.17 4.22
C ARG A 262 -3.53 22.59 5.00
N MET A 263 -2.50 21.75 5.03
CA MET A 263 -1.18 22.05 5.60
C MET A 263 -0.24 22.76 4.61
N GLY A 264 -0.68 23.01 3.36
CA GLY A 264 0.14 23.65 2.33
C GLY A 264 1.23 22.74 1.74
N MET A 265 1.10 21.42 1.91
CA MET A 265 1.95 20.42 1.26
C MET A 265 1.38 20.07 -0.11
N LYS A 266 2.24 19.64 -1.05
CA LYS A 266 1.82 19.29 -2.41
C LYS A 266 1.86 17.78 -2.61
N THR A 267 0.77 17.22 -3.11
CA THR A 267 0.69 15.83 -3.57
C THR A 267 0.69 15.75 -5.10
N GLY A 268 0.11 16.76 -5.77
CA GLY A 268 -0.16 16.72 -7.20
C GLY A 268 -1.49 16.03 -7.54
N ILE A 269 -2.25 15.61 -6.52
CA ILE A 269 -3.53 14.92 -6.67
C ILE A 269 -4.66 15.96 -6.68
N ASP A 270 -5.52 15.88 -7.68
CA ASP A 270 -6.76 16.66 -7.78
C ASP A 270 -7.85 15.97 -6.96
N LEU A 271 -8.21 16.59 -5.83
CA LEU A 271 -9.21 16.04 -4.93
C LEU A 271 -10.60 15.93 -5.58
N GLU A 272 -10.99 16.83 -6.50
CA GLU A 272 -12.31 16.75 -7.14
C GLU A 272 -12.41 15.56 -8.11
N GLN A 273 -11.34 15.28 -8.85
CA GLN A 273 -11.23 14.10 -9.70
C GLN A 273 -11.06 12.82 -8.90
N LEU A 274 -10.33 12.87 -7.78
CA LEU A 274 -10.21 11.72 -6.87
C LEU A 274 -11.58 11.28 -6.35
N ILE A 275 -12.44 12.24 -5.98
CA ILE A 275 -13.82 11.95 -5.57
C ILE A 275 -14.62 11.24 -6.67
N GLU A 276 -14.36 11.50 -7.95
CA GLU A 276 -15.02 10.77 -9.06
C GLU A 276 -14.57 9.32 -9.13
N ALA A 277 -13.26 9.07 -8.92
CA ALA A 277 -12.74 7.71 -8.79
C ALA A 277 -13.36 6.99 -7.57
N SER A 278 -13.57 7.70 -6.46
CA SER A 278 -14.24 7.16 -5.26
C SER A 278 -15.71 6.83 -5.52
N VAL A 279 -16.48 7.71 -6.19
CA VAL A 279 -17.87 7.42 -6.58
C VAL A 279 -17.93 6.19 -7.49
N PHE A 280 -17.01 6.09 -8.46
CA PHE A 280 -16.95 4.94 -9.36
C PHE A 280 -16.76 3.64 -8.58
N ILE A 281 -15.76 3.55 -7.71
CA ILE A 281 -15.49 2.29 -7.00
C ILE A 281 -16.52 1.98 -5.92
N GLU A 282 -17.10 2.98 -5.25
CA GLU A 282 -18.21 2.78 -4.31
C GLU A 282 -19.38 2.05 -4.99
N SER A 283 -19.68 2.40 -6.25
CA SER A 283 -20.76 1.75 -7.02
C SER A 283 -20.52 0.26 -7.34
N LYS A 284 -19.28 -0.21 -7.15
CA LYS A 284 -18.84 -1.59 -7.42
C LYS A 284 -18.48 -2.35 -6.15
N THR A 285 -18.47 -1.69 -5.00
CA THR A 285 -17.98 -2.24 -3.73
C THR A 285 -18.97 -1.95 -2.60
N GLN A 286 -18.48 -1.47 -1.47
CA GLN A 286 -19.25 -1.10 -0.29
C GLN A 286 -19.16 0.40 -0.06
N SER A 287 -19.97 0.91 0.86
CA SER A 287 -19.88 2.32 1.28
C SER A 287 -18.47 2.65 1.75
N LEU A 288 -17.92 3.75 1.25
CA LEU A 288 -16.54 4.13 1.54
C LEU A 288 -16.44 4.90 2.89
N PRO A 289 -15.55 4.50 3.81
CA PRO A 289 -15.42 5.14 5.13
C PRO A 289 -14.79 6.54 5.12
N SER A 290 -14.13 6.96 4.03
CA SER A 290 -13.50 8.29 3.94
C SER A 290 -14.43 9.42 4.38
N LYS A 291 -13.96 10.24 5.31
CA LYS A 291 -14.73 11.37 5.87
C LYS A 291 -14.83 12.50 4.86
N VAL A 292 -13.75 12.79 4.15
CA VAL A 292 -13.70 13.82 3.11
C VAL A 292 -14.57 13.42 1.93
N PHE A 293 -14.53 12.16 1.50
CA PHE A 293 -15.42 11.66 0.46
C PHE A 293 -16.89 11.85 0.83
N GLN A 294 -17.29 11.44 2.03
CA GLN A 294 -18.67 11.59 2.50
C GLN A 294 -19.13 13.05 2.54
N ALA A 295 -18.25 13.98 2.94
CA ALA A 295 -18.54 15.41 3.00
C ALA A 295 -18.61 16.07 1.61
N LEU A 296 -17.77 15.64 0.66
CA LEU A 296 -17.66 16.27 -0.65
C LEU A 296 -18.63 15.69 -1.69
N ARG A 297 -18.97 14.39 -1.62
CA ARG A 297 -19.90 13.76 -2.58
C ARG A 297 -21.29 14.41 -2.58
N GLN A 298 -21.74 14.88 -1.41
CA GLN A 298 -23.03 15.55 -1.27
C GLN A 298 -23.07 16.93 -1.94
N LYS A 299 -21.93 17.62 -2.05
CA LYS A 299 -21.88 18.94 -2.70
C LYS A 299 -22.10 18.88 -4.22
N LYS A 300 -21.87 17.72 -4.86
CA LYS A 300 -22.17 17.52 -6.29
C LYS A 300 -23.66 17.29 -6.57
N SER A 301 -24.46 16.86 -5.58
CA SER A 301 -25.91 16.64 -5.75
C SER A 301 -26.77 17.92 -5.69
N PHE A 302 -26.17 19.08 -5.41
CA PHE A 302 -26.86 20.38 -5.32
C PHE A 302 -26.46 21.38 -6.43
N LYS A 303 -25.82 20.90 -7.51
CA LYS A 303 -25.55 21.70 -8.71
C LYS A 303 -26.35 21.20 -9.90
#